data_AF-A0A2J6SGX2-F1
#
_entry.id   AF-A0A2J6SGX2-F1
#
_cell.length_a   1.000
_cell.length_b   1.000
_cell.length_c   1.000
_cell.angle_alpha   90.00
_cell.angle_beta   90.00
_cell.angle_gamma   90.00
#
_symmetry.space_group_name_H-M   'P 1'
#
loop_
_entity.id
_entity.type
_entity.pdbx_description
1 polymer ?
#
loop_
_entity_poly.entity_id
_entity_poly.type
_entity_poly.pdbx_seq_one_letter_code
_entity_poly.pdbx_strand_id
1 'polypeptide(L)'
;MQAENIPKALQTFYDKYQHGEPSERGLLESIQALLIGPHTYIIIDALDECPNTEEERAGLCNILKELNSWGNERLHVLVTSRKVADLTEALLPIVTQEPIGIQGSVVDTDIRKYVRTQLQTNSKLSKWPTKIQAEIEQTLVKKSGGMFRWVVCQFHSLSKCLSQKDVRNALSSLPRTLDETYERILVNIPIDYQSKALTALRWIIYAVKELSLVQVSDAIIINPQADPPFSLADQPPEPLWILETLPGLVTI
;
A
#
# COMPACT_ATOMS: atom_id res chain seq x y z
N MET A 1 6.24 10.72 14.55
CA MET A 1 6.64 11.66 15.62
C MET A 1 5.87 12.96 15.38
N GLN A 2 4.83 13.25 16.17
CA GLN A 2 4.11 14.52 16.06
C GLN A 2 5.01 15.65 16.57
N ALA A 3 4.98 16.81 15.92
CA ALA A 3 5.80 17.96 16.31
C ALA A 3 5.41 18.46 17.71
N GLU A 4 6.40 18.66 18.60
CA GLU A 4 6.18 19.19 19.95
C GLU A 4 5.72 20.66 19.96
N ASN A 5 5.94 21.39 18.86
CA ASN A 5 5.47 22.76 18.67
C ASN A 5 4.81 22.92 17.30
N ILE A 6 3.48 23.01 17.30
CA ILE A 6 2.70 23.33 16.09
C ILE A 6 2.80 24.84 15.85
N PRO A 7 3.16 25.30 14.63
CA PRO A 7 3.17 26.72 14.30
C PRO A 7 1.83 27.38 14.62
N LYS A 8 1.86 28.54 15.28
CA LYS A 8 0.65 29.26 15.74
C LYS A 8 -0.36 29.51 14.61
N ALA A 9 0.10 29.69 13.38
CA ALA A 9 -0.75 29.84 12.20
C ALA A 9 -1.57 28.58 11.90
N LEU A 10 -0.95 27.38 11.96
CA LEU A 10 -1.66 26.11 11.82
C LEU A 10 -2.63 25.86 12.97
N GLN A 11 -2.25 26.22 14.19
CA GLN A 11 -3.15 26.07 15.35
C GLN A 11 -4.38 26.97 15.23
N THR A 12 -4.17 28.23 14.87
CA THR A 12 -5.28 29.18 14.60
C THR A 12 -6.18 28.70 13.47
N PHE A 13 -5.57 28.12 12.42
CA PHE A 13 -6.32 27.53 11.30
C PHE A 13 -7.13 26.31 11.73
N TYR A 14 -6.53 25.39 12.48
CA TYR A 14 -7.19 24.21 13.03
C TYR A 14 -8.37 24.59 13.92
N ASP A 15 -8.18 25.52 14.87
CA ASP A 15 -9.23 25.99 15.78
C ASP A 15 -10.39 26.64 15.01
N LYS A 16 -10.09 27.37 13.93
CA LYS A 16 -11.11 28.01 13.06
C LYS A 16 -11.98 26.98 12.32
N TYR A 17 -11.42 25.83 11.96
CA TYR A 17 -12.09 24.79 11.17
C TYR A 17 -12.33 23.50 11.96
N GLN A 18 -12.32 23.56 13.29
CA GLN A 18 -12.48 22.38 14.16
C GLN A 18 -13.79 21.59 13.91
N HIS A 19 -14.81 22.25 13.35
CA HIS A 19 -16.13 21.68 13.07
C HIS A 19 -16.58 21.86 11.61
N GLY A 20 -15.66 22.11 10.69
CA GLY A 20 -16.00 22.30 9.27
C GLY A 20 -14.81 22.06 8.35
N GLU A 21 -15.08 21.94 7.05
CA GLU A 21 -14.02 21.78 6.06
C GLU A 21 -13.44 23.14 5.65
N PRO A 22 -12.11 23.30 5.69
CA PRO A 22 -11.50 24.51 5.17
C PRO A 22 -11.67 24.61 3.66
N SER A 23 -11.81 25.84 3.16
CA SER A 23 -11.74 26.09 1.72
C SER A 23 -10.32 25.86 1.20
N GLU A 24 -10.20 25.52 -0.09
CA GLU A 24 -8.90 25.39 -0.78
C GLU A 24 -8.01 26.63 -0.56
N ARG A 25 -8.60 27.82 -0.70
CA ARG A 25 -7.94 29.10 -0.43
C ARG A 25 -7.38 29.18 1.00
N GLY A 26 -8.17 28.75 1.98
CA GLY A 26 -7.75 28.74 3.37
C GLY A 26 -6.59 27.77 3.62
N LEU A 27 -6.62 26.58 3.00
CA LEU A 27 -5.53 25.62 3.07
C LEU A 27 -4.25 26.19 2.47
N LEU A 28 -4.31 26.82 1.30
CA LEU A 28 -3.16 27.47 0.66
C LEU A 28 -2.57 28.59 1.54
N GLU A 29 -3.42 29.44 2.10
CA GLU A 29 -2.99 30.50 3.04
C GLU A 29 -2.31 29.90 4.29
N SER A 30 -2.79 28.76 4.78
CA SER A 30 -2.17 28.06 5.92
C SER A 30 -0.77 27.53 5.56
N ILE A 31 -0.60 26.99 4.34
CA ILE A 31 0.71 26.56 3.85
C ILE A 31 1.64 27.76 3.71
N GLN A 32 1.19 28.86 3.11
CA GLN A 32 2.00 30.09 2.99
C GLN A 32 2.48 30.60 4.35
N ALA A 33 1.63 30.56 5.38
CA ALA A 33 2.00 30.96 6.72
C ALA A 33 3.09 30.07 7.33
N LEU A 34 3.14 28.77 6.96
CA LEU A 34 4.22 27.87 7.37
C LEU A 34 5.56 28.20 6.73
N LEU A 35 5.53 28.72 5.50
CA LEU A 35 6.75 29.05 4.75
C LEU A 35 7.50 30.26 5.32
N ILE A 36 6.90 31.03 6.22
CA ILE A 36 7.58 32.10 6.99
C ILE A 36 8.63 31.50 7.94
N GLY A 37 8.40 30.27 8.39
CA GLY A 37 9.24 29.56 9.34
C GLY A 37 10.37 28.73 8.69
N PRO A 38 10.64 27.51 9.18
CA PRO A 38 11.69 26.64 8.66
C PRO A 38 11.36 26.10 7.26
N HIS A 39 12.32 25.36 6.67
CA HIS A 39 12.05 24.59 5.46
C HIS A 39 10.85 23.66 5.67
N THR A 40 9.92 23.69 4.72
CA THR A 40 8.67 22.92 4.74
C THR A 40 8.73 21.86 3.65
N TYR A 41 8.44 20.62 4.03
CA TYR A 41 8.44 19.48 3.12
C TYR A 41 7.02 18.92 3.03
N ILE A 42 6.48 18.86 1.82
CA ILE A 42 5.19 18.23 1.52
C ILE A 42 5.46 16.95 0.74
N ILE A 43 5.02 15.82 1.27
CA ILE A 43 5.13 14.51 0.62
C ILE A 43 3.72 14.06 0.27
N ILE A 44 3.46 13.91 -1.01
CA ILE A 44 2.20 13.36 -1.53
C ILE A 44 2.50 11.96 -2.03
N ASP A 45 1.94 10.97 -1.35
CA ASP A 45 2.12 9.57 -1.70
C ASP A 45 0.98 9.08 -2.61
N ALA A 46 1.32 8.30 -3.64
CA ALA A 46 0.41 7.64 -4.56
C ALA A 46 -0.64 8.57 -5.19
N LEU A 47 -0.20 9.70 -5.78
CA LEU A 47 -1.10 10.70 -6.37
C LEU A 47 -2.05 10.12 -7.45
N ASP A 48 -1.66 9.03 -8.12
CA ASP A 48 -2.51 8.35 -9.11
C ASP A 48 -3.76 7.67 -8.53
N GLU A 49 -3.77 7.41 -7.22
CA GLU A 49 -4.94 6.89 -6.50
C GLU A 49 -5.97 8.00 -6.19
N CYS A 50 -5.63 9.28 -6.43
CA CYS A 50 -6.60 10.37 -6.40
C CYS A 50 -7.59 10.21 -7.57
N PRO A 51 -8.92 10.19 -7.30
CA PRO A 51 -9.92 9.96 -8.32
C PRO A 51 -9.84 10.95 -9.48
N ASN A 52 -10.00 10.43 -10.70
CA ASN A 52 -10.03 11.25 -11.91
C ASN A 52 -11.43 11.69 -12.33
N THR A 53 -12.46 11.27 -11.59
CA THR A 53 -13.86 11.34 -12.04
C THR A 53 -14.54 12.67 -11.72
N GLU A 54 -14.00 13.45 -10.79
CA GLU A 54 -14.62 14.68 -10.28
C GLU A 54 -13.65 15.87 -10.27
N GLU A 55 -12.70 15.91 -11.22
CA GLU A 55 -11.64 16.94 -11.31
C GLU A 55 -10.73 17.05 -10.07
N GLU A 56 -10.92 16.25 -9.02
CA GLU A 56 -10.13 16.27 -7.78
C GLU A 56 -8.62 16.18 -8.06
N ARG A 57 -8.21 15.19 -8.88
CA ARG A 57 -6.81 15.03 -9.27
C ARG A 57 -6.29 16.22 -10.07
N ALA A 58 -7.11 16.80 -10.94
CA ALA A 58 -6.74 17.98 -11.71
C ALA A 58 -6.61 19.22 -10.82
N GLY A 59 -7.52 19.40 -9.86
CA GLY A 59 -7.46 20.43 -8.82
C GLY A 59 -6.20 20.32 -7.99
N LEU A 60 -5.85 19.12 -7.54
CA LEU A 60 -4.60 18.88 -6.81
C LEU A 60 -3.36 19.18 -7.67
N CYS A 61 -3.37 18.86 -8.96
CA CYS A 61 -2.30 19.28 -9.88
C CYS A 61 -2.22 20.81 -10.02
N ASN A 62 -3.36 21.52 -10.01
CA ASN A 62 -3.38 22.98 -10.05
C ASN A 62 -2.84 23.60 -8.75
N ILE A 63 -3.18 23.02 -7.60
CA ILE A 63 -2.59 23.39 -6.31
C ILE A 63 -1.07 23.23 -6.36
N LEU A 64 -0.55 22.11 -6.88
CA LEU A 64 0.90 21.89 -7.01
C LEU A 64 1.56 22.94 -7.93
N LYS A 65 0.88 23.33 -9.00
CA LYS A 65 1.35 24.42 -9.88
C LYS A 65 1.36 25.77 -9.15
N GLU A 66 0.34 26.07 -8.36
CA GLU A 66 0.27 27.27 -7.54
C GLU A 66 1.40 27.30 -6.51
N LEU A 67 1.62 26.19 -5.78
CA LEU A 67 2.72 26.04 -4.83
C LEU A 67 4.09 26.32 -5.48
N ASN A 68 4.33 25.77 -6.67
CA ASN A 68 5.55 26.03 -7.43
C ASN A 68 5.66 27.50 -7.87
N SER A 69 4.55 28.14 -8.26
CA SER A 69 4.52 29.54 -8.70
C SER A 69 4.94 30.55 -7.64
N TRP A 70 4.85 30.17 -6.35
CA TRP A 70 5.29 31.04 -5.25
C TRP A 70 6.81 31.26 -5.23
N GLY A 71 7.58 30.43 -5.95
CA GLY A 71 9.04 30.59 -6.07
C GLY A 71 9.77 30.56 -4.73
N ASN A 72 9.22 29.85 -3.73
CA ASN A 72 9.72 29.87 -2.37
C ASN A 72 10.79 28.79 -2.16
N GLU A 73 12.05 29.19 -1.96
CA GLU A 73 13.20 28.30 -1.75
C GLU A 73 13.10 27.43 -0.48
N ARG A 74 12.15 27.72 0.42
CA ARG A 74 11.91 26.96 1.64
C ARG A 74 10.86 25.87 1.47
N LEU A 75 10.12 25.86 0.36
CA LEU A 75 9.10 24.86 0.06
C LEU A 75 9.71 23.74 -0.78
N HIS A 76 9.61 22.51 -0.27
CA HIS A 76 10.04 21.30 -0.96
C HIS A 76 8.84 20.37 -1.12
N VAL A 77 8.57 19.92 -2.35
CA VAL A 77 7.46 19.01 -2.64
C VAL A 77 8.00 17.74 -3.28
N LEU A 78 7.64 16.59 -2.70
CA LEU A 78 7.90 15.28 -3.26
C LEU A 78 6.55 14.62 -3.57
N VAL A 79 6.38 14.18 -4.80
CA VAL A 79 5.19 13.45 -5.24
C VAL A 79 5.62 12.06 -5.69
N THR A 80 4.92 11.03 -5.22
CA THR A 80 5.03 9.68 -5.76
C THR A 80 3.77 9.36 -6.55
N SER A 81 3.92 8.67 -7.68
CA SER A 81 2.81 8.17 -8.47
C SER A 81 3.25 7.05 -9.40
N ARG A 82 2.29 6.27 -9.90
CA ARG A 82 2.50 5.51 -11.14
C ARG A 82 2.68 6.49 -12.32
N LYS A 83 3.32 5.99 -13.38
CA LYS A 83 3.45 6.74 -14.63
C LYS A 83 2.12 6.71 -15.39
N VAL A 84 1.31 7.74 -15.19
CA VAL A 84 0.03 7.94 -15.89
C VAL A 84 0.12 9.18 -16.77
N ALA A 85 -0.49 9.14 -17.95
CA ALA A 85 -0.31 10.15 -19.00
C ALA A 85 -0.75 11.55 -18.55
N ASP A 86 -1.90 11.66 -17.91
CA ASP A 86 -2.47 12.92 -17.43
C ASP A 86 -1.62 13.57 -16.34
N LEU A 87 -1.15 12.79 -15.35
CA LEU A 87 -0.23 13.28 -14.31
C LEU A 87 1.11 13.69 -14.91
N THR A 88 1.62 12.92 -15.87
CA THR A 88 2.86 13.26 -16.57
C THR A 88 2.72 14.60 -17.29
N GLU A 89 1.65 14.79 -18.05
CA GLU A 89 1.39 16.03 -18.79
C GLU A 89 1.17 17.22 -17.86
N ALA A 90 0.44 17.03 -16.75
CA ALA A 90 0.12 18.09 -15.81
C ALA A 90 1.31 18.54 -14.96
N LEU A 91 2.19 17.63 -14.55
CA LEU A 91 3.25 17.90 -13.58
C LEU A 91 4.62 18.18 -14.23
N LEU A 92 4.91 17.63 -15.42
CA LEU A 92 6.20 17.86 -16.10
C LEU A 92 6.62 19.34 -16.19
N PRO A 93 5.72 20.32 -16.41
CA PRO A 93 6.10 21.74 -16.47
C PRO A 93 6.62 22.34 -15.15
N ILE A 94 6.32 21.72 -14.00
CA ILE A 94 6.70 22.22 -12.67
C ILE A 94 7.74 21.34 -11.97
N VAL A 95 8.17 20.27 -12.62
CA VAL A 95 9.20 19.36 -12.10
C VAL A 95 10.56 20.03 -12.18
N THR A 96 11.21 20.20 -11.04
CA THR A 96 12.53 20.87 -10.93
C THR A 96 13.71 19.92 -10.99
N GLN A 97 13.48 18.60 -10.87
CA GLN A 97 14.48 17.54 -10.89
C GLN A 97 13.98 16.38 -11.74
N GLU A 98 14.87 15.67 -12.44
CA GLU A 98 14.46 14.53 -13.28
C GLU A 98 13.63 13.49 -12.48
N PRO A 99 12.45 13.07 -12.99
CA PRO A 99 11.64 12.06 -12.34
C PRO A 99 12.41 10.76 -12.12
N ILE A 100 12.42 10.27 -10.88
CA ILE A 100 13.10 9.02 -10.54
C ILE A 100 12.16 7.85 -10.81
N GLY A 101 12.41 7.13 -11.90
CA GLY A 101 11.67 5.92 -12.25
C GLY A 101 12.13 4.71 -11.44
N ILE A 102 11.28 4.21 -10.53
CA ILE A 102 11.51 2.95 -9.79
C ILE A 102 10.82 1.80 -10.54
N GLN A 103 11.27 1.49 -11.76
CA GLN A 103 10.68 0.44 -12.60
C GLN A 103 11.75 -0.37 -13.36
N GLY A 104 11.38 -1.60 -13.72
CA GLY A 104 12.16 -2.45 -14.62
C GLY A 104 13.48 -2.94 -14.02
N SER A 105 14.50 -3.05 -14.88
CA SER A 105 15.77 -3.70 -14.55
C SER A 105 16.58 -3.01 -13.45
N VAL A 106 16.29 -1.75 -13.15
CA VAL A 106 16.93 -0.98 -12.08
C VAL A 106 16.72 -1.65 -10.72
N VAL A 107 15.53 -2.23 -10.49
CA VAL A 107 15.20 -2.91 -9.24
C VAL A 107 15.39 -4.43 -9.28
N ASP A 108 15.68 -5.02 -10.45
CA ASP A 108 15.87 -6.48 -10.59
C ASP A 108 17.00 -7.01 -9.70
N THR A 109 18.05 -6.20 -9.50
CA THR A 109 19.17 -6.55 -8.61
C THR A 109 18.70 -6.65 -7.15
N ASP A 110 17.89 -5.68 -6.72
CA ASP A 110 17.35 -5.65 -5.36
C ASP A 110 16.29 -6.74 -5.15
N ILE A 111 15.45 -7.01 -6.16
CA ILE A 111 14.52 -8.13 -6.15
C ILE A 111 15.28 -9.45 -6.05
N ARG A 112 16.34 -9.64 -6.82
CA ARG A 112 17.17 -10.85 -6.74
C ARG A 112 17.79 -11.00 -5.36
N LYS A 113 18.31 -9.92 -4.78
CA LYS A 113 18.85 -9.92 -3.42
C LYS A 113 17.78 -10.30 -2.41
N TYR A 114 16.60 -9.70 -2.49
CA TYR A 114 15.46 -10.03 -1.65
C TYR A 114 15.07 -11.51 -1.76
N VAL A 115 14.96 -12.03 -2.99
CA VAL A 115 14.62 -13.43 -3.25
C VAL A 115 15.64 -14.39 -2.65
N ARG A 116 16.93 -14.12 -2.82
CA ARG A 116 18.01 -14.90 -2.19
C ARG A 116 17.91 -14.90 -0.68
N THR A 117 17.72 -13.74 -0.08
CA THR A 117 17.54 -13.63 1.37
C THR A 117 16.37 -14.48 1.83
N GLN A 118 15.21 -14.40 1.18
CA GLN A 118 14.04 -15.21 1.54
C GLN A 118 14.28 -16.71 1.37
N LEU A 119 14.95 -17.13 0.30
CA LEU A 119 15.32 -18.53 0.09
C LEU A 119 16.28 -19.05 1.18
N GLN A 120 17.06 -18.18 1.81
CA GLN A 120 18.00 -18.56 2.87
C GLN A 120 17.39 -18.47 4.28
N THR A 121 16.57 -17.46 4.56
CA THR A 121 16.07 -17.18 5.92
C THR A 121 14.71 -17.83 6.20
N ASN A 122 13.90 -18.11 5.19
CA ASN A 122 12.60 -18.74 5.39
C ASN A 122 12.77 -20.22 5.71
N SER A 123 12.24 -20.67 6.85
CA SER A 123 12.42 -22.03 7.38
C SER A 123 11.84 -23.14 6.49
N LYS A 124 10.86 -22.83 5.63
CA LYS A 124 10.31 -23.78 4.66
C LYS A 124 11.08 -23.76 3.35
N LEU A 125 11.43 -22.58 2.85
CA LEU A 125 12.06 -22.43 1.54
C LEU A 125 13.55 -22.81 1.55
N SER A 126 14.25 -22.55 2.64
CA SER A 126 15.69 -22.88 2.82
C SER A 126 16.00 -24.37 2.78
N LYS A 127 14.99 -25.22 3.00
CA LYS A 127 15.10 -26.68 2.96
C LYS A 127 15.17 -27.24 1.54
N TRP A 128 14.81 -26.44 0.52
CA TRP A 128 14.85 -26.91 -0.87
C TRP A 128 16.30 -27.07 -1.35
N PRO A 129 16.59 -28.08 -2.20
CA PRO A 129 17.92 -28.24 -2.80
C PRO A 129 18.34 -26.99 -3.58
N THR A 130 19.64 -26.70 -3.63
CA THR A 130 20.22 -25.54 -4.32
C THR A 130 19.72 -25.39 -5.76
N LYS A 131 19.53 -26.50 -6.48
CA LYS A 131 18.98 -26.50 -7.84
C LYS A 131 17.56 -25.93 -7.88
N ILE A 132 16.70 -26.31 -6.94
CA ILE A 132 15.32 -25.81 -6.85
C ILE A 132 15.31 -24.34 -6.42
N GLN A 133 16.16 -23.96 -5.46
CA GLN A 133 16.30 -22.55 -5.07
C GLN A 133 16.71 -21.67 -6.25
N ALA A 134 17.65 -22.15 -7.09
CA ALA A 134 18.05 -21.45 -8.30
C ALA A 134 16.91 -21.36 -9.33
N GLU A 135 16.11 -22.42 -9.51
CA GLU A 135 14.92 -22.40 -10.36
C GLU A 135 13.88 -21.36 -9.87
N ILE A 136 13.65 -21.27 -8.55
CA ILE A 136 12.78 -20.27 -7.93
C ILE A 136 13.33 -18.86 -8.17
N GLU A 137 14.61 -18.61 -7.84
CA GLU A 137 15.24 -17.30 -8.01
C GLU A 137 15.13 -16.81 -9.45
N GLN A 138 15.55 -17.64 -10.41
CA GLN A 138 15.54 -17.28 -11.81
C GLN A 138 14.12 -16.97 -12.30
N THR A 139 13.14 -17.78 -11.91
CA THR A 139 11.75 -17.61 -12.36
C THR A 139 11.13 -16.35 -11.77
N LEU A 140 11.28 -16.12 -10.46
CA LEU A 140 10.67 -14.97 -9.79
C LEU A 140 11.28 -13.65 -10.26
N VAL A 141 12.61 -13.57 -10.36
CA VAL A 141 13.27 -12.34 -10.86
C VAL A 141 12.80 -12.05 -12.29
N LYS A 142 12.81 -13.06 -13.18
CA LYS A 142 12.40 -12.89 -14.58
C LYS A 142 10.95 -12.46 -14.74
N LYS A 143 10.03 -12.97 -13.92
CA LYS A 143 8.59 -12.69 -14.04
C LYS A 143 8.13 -11.51 -13.19
N SER A 144 8.94 -11.01 -12.27
CA SER A 144 8.53 -9.96 -11.31
C SER A 144 8.12 -8.65 -11.97
N GLY A 145 8.68 -8.31 -13.14
CA GLY A 145 8.43 -7.02 -13.80
C GLY A 145 8.75 -5.81 -12.91
N GLY A 146 9.71 -5.95 -12.00
CA GLY A 146 10.05 -4.90 -11.02
C GLY A 146 9.12 -4.81 -9.80
N MET A 147 8.15 -5.71 -9.65
CA MET A 147 7.17 -5.67 -8.55
C MET A 147 7.61 -6.52 -7.36
N PHE A 148 8.13 -5.88 -6.30
CA PHE A 148 8.45 -6.57 -5.04
C PHE A 148 7.23 -7.28 -4.43
N ARG A 149 6.08 -6.60 -4.39
CA ARG A 149 4.86 -7.18 -3.81
C ARG A 149 4.44 -8.46 -4.53
N TRP A 150 4.61 -8.51 -5.85
CA TRP A 150 4.28 -9.71 -6.62
C TRP A 150 5.16 -10.88 -6.18
N VAL A 151 6.46 -10.65 -6.00
CA VAL A 151 7.42 -11.66 -5.51
C VAL A 151 7.07 -12.13 -4.09
N VAL A 152 6.71 -11.20 -3.20
CA VAL A 152 6.25 -11.51 -1.83
C VAL A 152 5.06 -12.48 -1.87
N CYS A 153 4.05 -12.20 -2.69
CA CYS A 153 2.88 -13.07 -2.84
C CYS A 153 3.26 -14.47 -3.35
N GLN A 154 4.18 -14.57 -4.31
CA GLN A 154 4.59 -15.86 -4.84
C GLN A 154 5.30 -16.74 -3.81
N PHE A 155 6.06 -16.13 -2.88
CA PHE A 155 6.66 -16.89 -1.78
C PHE A 155 5.64 -17.53 -0.87
N HIS A 156 4.49 -16.88 -0.64
CA HIS A 156 3.42 -17.49 0.13
C HIS A 156 2.91 -18.77 -0.55
N SER A 157 2.64 -18.72 -1.86
CA SER A 157 2.22 -19.91 -2.62
C SER A 157 3.29 -21.01 -2.62
N LEU A 158 4.56 -20.66 -2.82
CA LEU A 158 5.67 -21.61 -2.81
C LEU A 158 5.91 -22.25 -1.43
N SER A 159 5.60 -21.54 -0.34
CA SER A 159 5.73 -22.07 1.02
C SER A 159 4.73 -23.18 1.34
N LYS A 160 3.69 -23.35 0.51
CA LYS A 160 2.69 -24.43 0.62
C LYS A 160 3.08 -25.70 -0.15
N CYS A 161 4.12 -25.65 -0.99
CA CYS A 161 4.58 -26.81 -1.75
C CYS A 161 5.19 -27.88 -0.84
N LEU A 162 4.85 -29.15 -1.08
CA LEU A 162 5.34 -30.29 -0.28
C LEU A 162 6.39 -31.12 -1.02
N SER A 163 6.51 -30.95 -2.35
CA SER A 163 7.51 -31.63 -3.17
C SER A 163 8.16 -30.70 -4.21
N GLN A 164 9.31 -31.11 -4.76
CA GLN A 164 9.95 -30.40 -5.86
C GLN A 164 9.06 -30.32 -7.11
N LYS A 165 8.19 -31.32 -7.32
CA LYS A 165 7.20 -31.33 -8.40
C LYS A 165 6.18 -30.20 -8.19
N ASP A 166 5.68 -30.04 -6.97
CA ASP A 166 4.73 -28.97 -6.63
C ASP A 166 5.34 -27.59 -6.83
N VAL A 167 6.61 -27.42 -6.44
CA VAL A 167 7.35 -26.17 -6.67
C VAL A 167 7.40 -25.85 -8.17
N ARG A 168 7.81 -26.81 -9.02
CA ARG A 168 7.87 -26.58 -10.47
C ARG A 168 6.50 -26.27 -11.08
N ASN A 169 5.47 -26.96 -10.63
CA ASN A 169 4.09 -26.71 -11.06
C ASN A 169 3.62 -25.29 -10.64
N ALA A 170 3.95 -24.87 -9.42
CA ALA A 170 3.67 -23.53 -8.94
C ALA A 170 4.41 -22.48 -9.79
N LEU A 171 5.70 -22.67 -10.06
CA LEU A 171 6.52 -21.79 -10.90
C LEU A 171 5.98 -21.67 -12.36
N SER A 172 5.43 -22.76 -12.91
CA SER A 172 4.80 -22.73 -14.24
C SER A 172 3.45 -22.02 -14.26
N SER A 173 2.71 -22.02 -13.14
CA SER A 173 1.36 -21.46 -13.01
C SER A 173 1.31 -20.12 -12.28
N LEU A 174 2.45 -19.40 -12.21
CA LEU A 174 2.49 -18.08 -11.58
C LEU A 174 1.66 -17.06 -12.36
N PRO A 175 0.87 -16.22 -11.65
CA PRO A 175 0.13 -15.12 -12.25
C PRO A 175 1.07 -14.10 -12.91
N ARG A 176 0.59 -13.40 -13.94
CA ARG A 176 1.37 -12.40 -14.68
C ARG A 176 1.39 -11.04 -13.99
N THR A 177 0.32 -10.71 -13.26
CA THR A 177 0.12 -9.38 -12.65
C THR A 177 -0.19 -9.51 -11.16
N LEU A 178 -0.11 -8.38 -10.44
CA LEU A 178 -0.61 -8.28 -9.07
C LEU A 178 -2.13 -8.51 -9.02
N ASP A 179 -2.88 -8.01 -10.00
CA ASP A 179 -4.33 -8.19 -10.05
C ASP A 179 -4.71 -9.67 -10.18
N GLU A 180 -4.09 -10.41 -11.10
CA GLU A 180 -4.27 -11.87 -11.21
C GLU A 180 -3.84 -12.60 -9.91
N THR A 181 -2.81 -12.07 -9.24
CA THR A 181 -2.36 -12.61 -7.94
C THR A 181 -3.44 -12.43 -6.87
N TYR A 182 -4.01 -11.24 -6.77
CA TYR A 182 -5.06 -10.91 -5.80
C TYR A 182 -6.36 -11.64 -6.12
N GLU A 183 -6.76 -11.70 -7.40
CA GLU A 183 -7.91 -12.49 -7.85
C GLU A 183 -7.76 -13.95 -7.41
N ARG A 184 -6.59 -14.56 -7.67
CA ARG A 184 -6.31 -15.93 -7.25
C ARG A 184 -6.38 -16.08 -5.72
N ILE A 185 -5.89 -15.12 -4.95
CA ILE A 185 -5.99 -15.17 -3.49
C ILE A 185 -7.47 -15.16 -3.06
N LEU A 186 -8.25 -14.21 -3.58
CA LEU A 186 -9.66 -14.02 -3.21
C LEU A 186 -10.54 -15.20 -3.64
N VAL A 187 -10.35 -15.74 -4.84
CA VAL A 187 -11.10 -16.90 -5.35
C VAL A 187 -10.80 -18.17 -4.57
N ASN A 188 -9.59 -18.32 -4.02
CA ASN A 188 -9.21 -19.49 -3.23
C ASN A 188 -9.66 -19.41 -1.75
N ILE A 189 -10.33 -18.34 -1.34
CA ILE A 189 -10.91 -18.25 0.01
C ILE A 189 -12.02 -19.30 0.14
N PRO A 190 -11.96 -20.21 1.14
CA PRO A 190 -13.01 -21.21 1.33
C PRO A 190 -14.35 -20.54 1.60
N ILE A 191 -15.44 -21.12 1.10
CA ILE A 191 -16.77 -20.49 1.09
C ILE A 191 -17.23 -20.02 2.47
N ASP A 192 -16.94 -20.81 3.51
CA ASP A 192 -17.30 -20.52 4.92
C ASP A 192 -16.58 -19.28 5.50
N TYR A 193 -15.48 -18.87 4.85
CA TYR A 193 -14.66 -17.73 5.25
C TYR A 193 -14.86 -16.50 4.37
N GLN A 194 -15.53 -16.59 3.22
CA GLN A 194 -15.65 -15.46 2.27
C GLN A 194 -16.36 -14.25 2.90
N SER A 195 -17.47 -14.48 3.62
CA SER A 195 -18.19 -13.40 4.31
C SER A 195 -17.30 -12.73 5.36
N LYS A 196 -16.59 -13.53 6.18
CA LYS A 196 -15.68 -13.01 7.21
C LYS A 196 -14.50 -12.26 6.60
N ALA A 197 -13.92 -12.77 5.52
CA ALA A 197 -12.82 -12.14 4.81
C ALA A 197 -13.23 -10.80 4.20
N LEU A 198 -14.42 -10.72 3.59
CA LEU A 198 -14.96 -9.46 3.07
C LEU A 198 -15.16 -8.43 4.19
N THR A 199 -15.73 -8.84 5.33
CA THR A 199 -15.90 -7.97 6.49
C THR A 199 -14.55 -7.49 7.03
N ALA A 200 -13.56 -8.39 7.14
CA ALA A 200 -12.21 -8.03 7.56
C ALA A 200 -11.58 -6.98 6.62
N LEU A 201 -11.66 -7.20 5.29
CA LEU A 201 -11.13 -6.25 4.31
C LEU A 201 -11.82 -4.89 4.38
N ARG A 202 -13.14 -4.85 4.58
CA ARG A 202 -13.87 -3.59 4.79
C ARG A 202 -13.38 -2.85 6.02
N TRP A 203 -13.22 -3.54 7.15
CA TRP A 203 -12.68 -2.94 8.35
C TRP A 203 -11.27 -2.39 8.13
N ILE A 204 -10.40 -3.12 7.42
CA ILE A 204 -9.04 -2.67 7.11
C ILE A 204 -9.05 -1.41 6.22
N ILE A 205 -9.90 -1.36 5.20
CA ILE A 205 -9.95 -0.24 4.25
C ILE A 205 -10.51 1.03 4.90
N TYR A 206 -11.54 0.90 5.74
CA TYR A 206 -12.25 2.05 6.33
C TYR A 206 -11.77 2.43 7.73
N ALA A 207 -10.78 1.72 8.29
CA ALA A 207 -10.27 2.04 9.61
C ALA A 207 -9.48 3.35 9.59
N VAL A 208 -9.82 4.23 10.54
CA VAL A 208 -9.12 5.52 10.76
C VAL A 208 -7.67 5.32 11.21
N LYS A 209 -7.37 4.17 11.82
CA LYS A 209 -6.04 3.79 12.30
C LYS A 209 -5.78 2.34 11.94
N GLU A 210 -4.51 1.98 11.83
CA GLU A 210 -4.10 0.59 11.64
C GLU A 210 -4.71 -0.31 12.73
N LEU A 211 -5.36 -1.38 12.27
CA LEU A 211 -5.97 -2.37 13.15
C LEU A 211 -4.97 -3.50 13.40
N SER A 212 -4.81 -3.87 14.66
CA SER A 212 -4.12 -5.12 15.02
C SER A 212 -4.94 -6.33 14.57
N LEU A 213 -4.26 -7.47 14.40
CA LEU A 213 -4.92 -8.73 14.04
C LEU A 213 -6.06 -9.10 15.00
N VAL A 214 -5.89 -8.84 16.30
CA VAL A 214 -6.91 -9.06 17.33
C VAL A 214 -8.12 -8.16 17.07
N GLN A 215 -7.89 -6.86 16.83
CA GLN A 215 -8.98 -5.93 16.54
C GLN A 215 -9.74 -6.30 15.26
N VAL A 216 -9.07 -6.76 14.20
CA VAL A 216 -9.76 -7.25 13.00
C VAL A 216 -10.57 -8.50 13.33
N SER A 217 -10.03 -9.42 14.12
CA SER A 217 -10.74 -10.63 14.55
C SER A 217 -11.97 -10.33 15.40
N ASP A 218 -11.95 -9.27 16.20
CA ASP A 218 -13.09 -8.81 16.98
C ASP A 218 -14.10 -8.03 16.13
N ALA A 219 -13.62 -7.28 15.13
CA ALA A 219 -14.47 -6.48 14.27
C ALA A 219 -15.33 -7.34 13.32
N ILE A 220 -14.87 -8.53 12.93
CA ILE A 220 -15.62 -9.41 12.01
C ILE A 220 -16.88 -10.03 12.63
N ILE A 221 -17.00 -10.08 13.97
CA ILE A 221 -18.19 -10.59 14.64
C ILE A 221 -19.28 -9.52 14.82
N ILE A 222 -18.98 -8.27 14.45
CA ILE A 222 -19.93 -7.17 14.51
C ILE A 222 -20.85 -7.25 13.29
N ASN A 223 -22.11 -7.55 13.53
CA ASN A 223 -23.19 -7.46 12.56
C ASN A 223 -24.22 -6.42 13.04
N PRO A 224 -24.20 -5.19 12.53
CA PRO A 224 -25.13 -4.13 12.94
C PRO A 224 -26.60 -4.46 12.69
N GLN A 225 -26.90 -5.46 11.86
CA GLN A 225 -28.26 -5.88 11.52
C GLN A 225 -28.76 -7.06 12.39
N ALA A 226 -27.91 -7.62 13.26
CA ALA A 226 -28.28 -8.69 14.17
C ALA A 226 -28.69 -8.14 15.56
N ASP A 227 -29.47 -8.92 16.29
CA ASP A 227 -29.80 -8.67 17.70
C ASP A 227 -29.48 -9.93 18.55
N PRO A 228 -28.45 -9.90 19.41
CA PRO A 228 -27.53 -8.79 19.64
C PRO A 228 -26.57 -8.57 18.44
N PRO A 229 -26.03 -7.35 18.26
CA PRO A 229 -25.19 -7.01 17.11
C PRO A 229 -23.81 -7.67 17.14
N PHE A 230 -23.41 -8.28 18.26
CA PHE A 230 -22.22 -9.11 18.36
C PHE A 230 -22.41 -10.17 19.45
N SER A 231 -21.71 -11.29 19.31
CA SER A 231 -21.69 -12.37 20.30
C SER A 231 -20.28 -12.90 20.43
N LEU A 232 -19.79 -13.04 21.67
CA LEU A 232 -18.48 -13.65 21.94
C LEU A 232 -18.43 -15.13 21.53
N ALA A 233 -19.58 -15.79 21.40
CA ALA A 233 -19.64 -17.16 20.90
C ALA A 233 -19.24 -17.28 19.42
N ASP A 234 -19.31 -16.18 18.66
CA ASP A 234 -18.93 -16.14 17.25
C ASP A 234 -17.46 -15.76 17.03
N GLN A 235 -16.72 -15.47 18.12
CA GLN A 235 -15.32 -15.10 18.05
C GLN A 235 -14.48 -16.32 17.63
N PRO A 236 -13.67 -16.21 16.56
CA PRO A 236 -12.73 -17.25 16.22
C PRO A 236 -11.76 -17.50 17.37
N PRO A 237 -11.43 -18.77 17.68
CA PRO A 237 -10.58 -19.09 18.82
C PRO A 237 -9.15 -18.52 18.69
N GLU A 238 -8.65 -18.33 17.47
CA GLU A 238 -7.36 -17.68 17.22
C GLU A 238 -7.44 -16.71 16.05
N PRO A 239 -6.86 -15.51 16.14
CA PRO A 239 -6.94 -14.48 15.09
C PRO A 239 -6.09 -14.81 13.85
N LEU A 240 -5.25 -15.85 13.91
CA LEU A 240 -4.35 -16.26 12.84
C LEU A 240 -5.09 -16.73 11.58
N TRP A 241 -6.36 -17.12 11.67
CA TRP A 241 -7.18 -17.49 10.51
C TRP A 241 -7.19 -16.41 9.42
N ILE A 242 -7.07 -15.13 9.80
CA ILE A 242 -7.03 -13.99 8.87
C ILE A 242 -5.80 -14.09 7.96
N LEU A 243 -4.63 -14.43 8.52
CA LEU A 243 -3.39 -14.57 7.76
C LEU A 243 -3.41 -15.78 6.83
N GLU A 244 -4.12 -16.84 7.22
CA GLU A 244 -4.29 -18.03 6.40
C GLU A 244 -5.26 -17.80 5.24
N THR A 245 -6.29 -16.99 5.49
CA THR A 245 -7.40 -16.73 4.55
C THR A 245 -7.09 -15.58 3.59
N LEU A 246 -6.37 -14.54 4.03
CA LEU A 246 -6.00 -13.37 3.24
C LEU A 246 -4.47 -13.25 3.06
N PRO A 247 -3.81 -14.30 2.56
CA PRO A 247 -2.37 -14.35 2.55
C PRO A 247 -1.75 -13.33 1.61
N GLY A 248 -0.79 -12.55 2.12
CA GLY A 248 -0.14 -11.50 1.33
C GLY A 248 -1.07 -10.33 0.99
N LEU A 249 -2.26 -10.26 1.60
CA LEU A 249 -3.12 -9.07 1.62
C LEU A 249 -3.05 -8.35 2.97
N VAL A 250 -2.85 -9.11 4.05
CA VAL A 250 -2.67 -8.59 5.41
C VAL A 250 -1.27 -8.92 5.91
N THR A 251 -0.65 -7.98 6.64
CA THR A 251 0.65 -8.16 7.32
C THR A 251 0.53 -7.65 8.75
N ILE A 252 1.32 -8.23 9.66
CA ILE A 252 1.52 -7.75 11.04
C ILE A 252 2.79 -6.91 11.07
#